data_AF-A0A662G4H9-F1
#
_entry.id   AF-A0A662G4H9-F1
#
_cell.length_a   1.000
_cell.length_b   1.000
_cell.length_c   1.000
_cell.angle_alpha   90.00
_cell.angle_beta   90.00
_cell.angle_gamma   90.00
#
_symmetry.space_group_name_H-M   'P 1'
#
loop_
_entity.id
_entity.type
_entity.pdbx_description
1 polymer ?
#
loop_
_entity_poly.entity_id
_entity_poly.type
_entity_poly.pdbx_seq_one_letter_code
_entity_poly.pdbx_strand_id
1 'polypeptide(L)' 'IEAPCPFISKKDRIKILRREKWYESMDLLEKRHKNFKLQLSKAIEKISKKFEEKEKLRSCKRCGEPTSEEICGFCRIFGN' A
#
# COMPACT_ATOMS: atom_id res chain seq x y z
N ILE A 1 -9.54 6.96 -17.59
CA ILE A 1 -8.51 5.99 -17.16
C ILE A 1 -7.18 6.67 -17.39
N GLU A 2 -6.47 7.01 -16.32
CA GLU A 2 -5.13 7.61 -16.46
C GLU A 2 -4.21 6.61 -17.18
N ALA A 3 -3.41 7.10 -18.12
CA ALA A 3 -2.47 6.26 -18.85
C ALA A 3 -1.49 5.61 -17.86
N PRO A 4 -1.15 4.32 -18.02
CA PRO A 4 -0.18 3.68 -17.15
C PRO A 4 1.16 4.43 -17.23
N CYS A 5 1.82 4.61 -16.08
CA CYS A 5 3.13 5.24 -16.01
C CYS A 5 4.09 4.64 -17.09
N PRO A 6 4.74 5.48 -17.91
CA PRO A 6 5.57 5.01 -19.02
C PRO A 6 6.80 4.21 -18.55
N PHE A 7 7.20 4.37 -17.29
CA PHE A 7 8.36 3.69 -16.69
C PHE A 7 8.04 2.35 -16.01
N ILE A 8 6.83 1.82 -16.18
CA ILE A 8 6.45 0.52 -15.61
C ILE A 8 7.20 -0.63 -16.28
N SER A 9 7.95 -1.40 -15.48
CA SER A 9 8.61 -2.63 -15.92
C SER A 9 7.61 -3.73 -16.29
N LYS A 10 8.01 -4.69 -17.13
CA LYS A 10 7.15 -5.86 -17.46
C LYS A 10 6.69 -6.63 -16.22
N LYS A 11 7.53 -6.72 -15.17
CA LYS A 11 7.19 -7.37 -13.89
C LYS A 11 6.14 -6.58 -13.11
N ASP A 12 6.22 -5.26 -13.14
CA ASP A 12 5.26 -4.38 -12.45
C ASP A 12 3.91 -4.31 -13.19
N ARG A 13 3.88 -4.57 -14.51
CA ARG A 13 2.60 -4.76 -15.24
C ARG A 13 1.75 -5.89 -14.66
N ILE A 14 2.36 -7.00 -14.24
CA ILE A 14 1.63 -8.10 -13.61
C ILE A 14 1.00 -7.65 -12.29
N LYS A 15 1.69 -6.82 -11.50
CA LYS A 15 1.13 -6.26 -10.25
C LYS A 15 -0.05 -5.34 -10.54
N ILE A 16 0.03 -4.52 -11.58
CA ILE A 16 -1.07 -3.66 -12.02
C ILE A 16 -2.27 -4.49 -12.43
N LEU A 17 -2.08 -5.53 -13.24
CA LEU A 17 -3.17 -6.43 -13.63
C LEU A 17 -3.83 -7.11 -12.43
N ARG A 18 -3.06 -7.48 -11.41
CA ARG A 18 -3.61 -8.02 -10.15
C ARG A 18 -4.43 -6.98 -9.39
N ARG A 19 -3.96 -5.73 -9.34
CA ARG A 19 -4.69 -4.60 -8.74
C ARG A 19 -6.00 -4.32 -9.49
N GLU A 20 -5.99 -4.32 -10.81
CA GLU A 20 -7.21 -4.11 -11.62
C GLU A 20 -8.24 -5.20 -11.36
N LYS A 21 -7.83 -6.49 -11.37
CA LYS A 21 -8.73 -7.60 -11.01
C LYS A 21 -9.32 -7.48 -9.60
N TRP A 22 -8.54 -6.94 -8.67
CA TRP A 22 -9.04 -6.67 -7.32
C TRP A 22 -10.11 -5.58 -7.32
N TYR A 23 -9.92 -4.49 -8.08
CA TYR A 23 -10.95 -3.45 -8.22
C TYR A 23 -12.21 -3.96 -8.89
N GLU A 24 -12.09 -4.74 -9.98
CA GLU A 24 -13.23 -5.40 -10.63
C GLU A 24 -14.03 -6.25 -9.63
N SER A 25 -13.33 -7.02 -8.78
CA SER A 25 -13.96 -7.85 -7.76
C SER A 25 -14.69 -7.01 -6.71
N MET A 26 -14.07 -5.91 -6.25
CA MET A 26 -14.69 -4.97 -5.31
C MET A 26 -15.92 -4.27 -5.91
N ASP A 27 -15.89 -3.96 -7.21
CA ASP A 27 -17.03 -3.37 -7.92
C ASP A 27 -18.20 -4.35 -8.07
N LEU A 28 -17.91 -5.62 -8.37
CA LEU A 28 -18.93 -6.67 -8.41
C LEU A 28 -19.60 -6.86 -7.05
N LEU A 29 -18.82 -6.84 -5.97
CA LEU A 29 -19.34 -6.96 -4.61
C LEU A 29 -20.18 -5.75 -4.22
N GLU A 30 -19.75 -4.54 -4.57
CA GLU A 30 -20.52 -3.31 -4.31
C GLU A 30 -21.87 -3.31 -5.07
N LYS A 31 -21.88 -3.76 -6.33
CA LYS A 31 -23.11 -3.90 -7.12
C LYS A 31 -24.09 -4.90 -6.50
N ARG A 32 -23.59 -6.01 -5.94
CA ARG A 32 -24.41 -7.05 -5.31
C ARG A 32 -24.84 -6.69 -3.90
N HIS A 33 -23.99 -5.97 -3.17
CA HIS A 33 -24.17 -5.63 -1.76
C HIS A 33 -23.89 -4.14 -1.56
N LYS A 34 -24.96 -3.35 -1.45
CA LYS A 34 -24.86 -1.89 -1.25
C LYS A 34 -23.98 -1.57 -0.04
N ASN A 35 -23.04 -0.64 -0.22
CA ASN A 35 -22.07 -0.18 0.78
C ASN A 35 -21.01 -1.22 1.18
N PHE A 36 -20.78 -2.26 0.37
CA PHE A 36 -19.77 -3.29 0.67
C PHE A 36 -18.39 -2.69 0.95
N LYS A 37 -17.89 -1.81 0.08
CA LYS A 37 -16.57 -1.17 0.23
C LYS A 37 -16.45 -0.39 1.52
N LEU A 38 -17.49 0.37 1.88
CA LEU A 38 -17.53 1.14 3.13
C LEU A 38 -17.49 0.22 4.35
N GLN A 39 -18.27 -0.88 4.33
CA GLN A 39 -18.30 -1.85 5.42
C GLN A 39 -16.96 -2.57 5.56
N LEU A 40 -16.32 -2.93 4.44
CA LEU A 40 -14.99 -3.52 4.42
C LEU A 40 -13.96 -2.57 5.04
N SER A 41 -13.95 -1.29 4.66
CA SER A 41 -13.06 -0.29 5.28
C SER A 41 -13.28 -0.16 6.78
N LYS A 42 -14.53 -0.12 7.25
CA LYS A 42 -14.86 -0.09 8.69
C LYS A 42 -14.40 -1.35 9.42
N ALA A 43 -14.52 -2.51 8.79
CA ALA A 43 -14.05 -3.78 9.35
C ALA A 43 -12.52 -3.79 9.47
N ILE A 44 -11.81 -3.28 8.45
CA ILE A 44 -10.35 -3.13 8.46
C ILE A 44 -9.91 -2.19 9.59
N GLU A 45 -10.58 -1.03 9.74
CA GLU A 45 -10.31 -0.10 10.84
C GLU A 45 -10.55 -0.75 12.21
N LYS A 46 -11.61 -1.55 12.35
CA LYS A 46 -11.90 -2.24 13.61
C LYS A 46 -10.83 -3.28 13.95
N ILE A 47 -10.29 -3.98 12.96
CA ILE A 47 -9.29 -5.04 13.17
C ILE A 47 -7.86 -4.50 13.21
N SER A 48 -7.57 -3.32 12.65
CA SER A 48 -6.22 -2.74 12.61
C SER A 48 -5.59 -2.63 14.00
N LYS A 49 -6.39 -2.35 15.03
CA LYS A 49 -5.98 -2.32 16.44
C LYS A 49 -5.34 -3.62 16.93
N LYS A 50 -5.63 -4.76 16.29
CA LYS A 50 -5.02 -6.06 16.62
C LYS A 50 -3.64 -6.25 15.97
N PHE A 51 -3.32 -5.43 14.98
CA PHE A 51 -2.08 -5.49 14.20
C PHE A 51 -1.16 -4.29 14.48
N GLU A 52 -1.36 -3.59 15.60
CA GLU A 52 -0.42 -2.55 16.04
C GLU A 52 0.94 -3.18 16.36
N GLU A 53 1.85 -3.13 15.38
CA GLU A 53 3.23 -3.51 15.58
C GLU A 53 3.97 -2.41 16.35
N LYS A 54 4.57 -2.79 17.48
CA LYS A 54 5.38 -1.88 18.32
C LYS A 54 6.80 -1.73 17.76
N GLU A 55 6.98 -1.70 16.44
CA GLU A 55 8.30 -1.40 15.90
C GLU A 55 8.69 0.02 16.32
N LYS A 56 9.85 0.15 16.96
CA LYS A 56 10.36 1.44 17.39
C LYS A 56 10.79 2.22 16.15
N LEU A 57 10.04 3.28 15.85
CA LEU A 57 10.49 4.30 14.92
C LEU A 57 11.75 4.97 15.47
N ARG A 58 12.72 5.19 14.58
CA ARG A 58 13.98 5.88 14.83
C ARG A 58 14.29 6.84 13.69
N SER A 59 15.21 7.75 13.92
CA SER A 59 15.71 8.64 12.87
C SER A 59 16.76 7.93 12.01
N CYS A 60 16.64 8.11 10.70
CA CYS A 60 17.63 7.60 9.75
C CYS A 60 18.99 8.26 10.02
N LYS A 61 20.07 7.45 10.07
CA LYS A 61 21.43 7.99 10.30
C LYS A 61 21.95 8.92 9.20
N ARG A 62 21.35 8.91 8.00
CA ARG A 62 21.78 9.73 6.86
C ARG A 62 21.00 11.04 6.74
N CYS A 63 19.68 10.97 6.72
CA CYS A 63 18.82 12.14 6.49
C CYS A 63 18.01 12.58 7.71
N GLY A 64 18.01 11.81 8.80
CA GLY A 64 17.21 12.10 10.00
C GLY A 64 15.73 11.69 9.93
N GLU A 65 15.22 11.35 8.74
CA GLU A 65 13.80 10.99 8.53
C GLU A 65 13.38 9.71 9.28
N PRO A 66 12.07 9.56 9.61
CA PRO A 66 11.56 8.39 10.31
C PRO A 66 11.76 7.07 9.55
N THR A 67 12.20 6.04 10.26
CA THR A 67 12.41 4.70 9.73
C THR A 67 12.33 3.67 10.85
N SER A 68 11.92 2.44 10.57
CA SER A 68 12.08 1.32 11.51
C SER A 68 13.49 0.71 11.44
N GLU A 69 14.26 1.02 10.40
CA GLU A 69 15.64 0.56 10.17
C GLU A 69 16.71 1.63 10.50
N GLU A 70 17.99 1.29 10.37
CA GLU A 70 19.11 2.23 10.57
C GLU A 70 19.22 3.29 9.45
N ILE A 71 19.01 2.86 8.20
CA ILE A 71 18.98 3.71 7.01
C ILE A 71 17.62 3.53 6.34
N CYS A 72 16.88 4.61 6.08
CA CYS A 72 15.54 4.54 5.52
C CYS A 72 15.55 3.93 4.10
N GLY A 73 14.40 3.40 3.66
CA GLY A 73 14.23 2.83 2.32
C GLY A 73 14.67 3.78 1.20
N PHE A 74 14.40 5.08 1.35
CA PHE A 74 14.81 6.10 0.39
C PHE A 74 16.33 6.22 0.31
N CYS A 75 17.02 6.43 1.44
CA CYS A 75 18.48 6.59 1.47
C CYS A 75 19.25 5.31 1.10
N ARG A 76 18.66 4.11 1.21
CA ARG A 76 19.26 2.87 0.68
C ARG A 76 19.30 2.85 -0.85
N ILE A 77 18.33 3.48 -1.50
CA ILE A 77 18.23 3.51 -2.96
C ILE A 77 19.01 4.70 -3.54
N PHE A 78 18.93 5.87 -2.89
CA PHE A 78 19.40 7.15 -3.46
C PHE A 78 20.41 7.90 -2.59
N GLY A 79 20.72 7.41 -1.39
CA GLY A 79 21.66 8.10 -0.51
C GLY A 79 23.10 7.86 -0.95
N ASN A 80 23.73 8.91 -1.47
CA ASN A 80 25.20 9.01 -1.53
C ASN A 80 25.73 9.32 -0.13
#